data_AF-A0A9N9X1K6-F1
#
_entry.id   AF-A0A9N9X1K6-F1
#
_cell.length_a   1.000
_cell.length_b   1.000
_cell.length_c   1.000
_cell.angle_alpha   90.00
_cell.angle_beta   90.00
_cell.angle_gamma   90.00
#
_symmetry.space_group_name_H-M   'P 1'
#
loop_
_entity.id
_entity.type
_entity.pdbx_description
1 polymer ?
#
loop_
_entity_poly.entity_id
_entity_poly.type
_entity_poly.pdbx_seq_one_letter_code
_entity_poly.pdbx_strand_id
1 'polypeptide(L)'
;MLAFHSSTGCDTVSTFCDIGKKTAWKVWMSFREIDRVLHQLCRSISDIDDECYAVLQRFVILLYDRASDLQNINDCRRVLFTRKNRAIENIPPTADALAQHIERATLQARIWNNSLDSQYVIPSPTNRGWTVTSEESYRYVWAITPEVAKHCVQLTTCTCRKRCTSCECIKMEIRCTKLCV
;
A
#
# COMPACT_ATOMS: atom_id res chain seq x y z
N MET A 1 -18.43 9.93 3.54
CA MET A 1 -18.18 9.90 2.09
C MET A 1 -16.79 10.42 1.73
N LEU A 2 -16.30 11.49 2.37
CA LEU A 2 -14.95 12.06 2.13
C LEU A 2 -13.82 11.03 2.25
N ALA A 3 -13.68 10.38 3.42
CA ALA A 3 -12.65 9.36 3.63
C ALA A 3 -12.77 8.19 2.65
N PHE A 4 -13.99 7.72 2.36
CA PHE A 4 -14.19 6.66 1.37
C PHE A 4 -13.72 7.08 -0.02
N HIS A 5 -13.97 8.34 -0.41
CA HIS A 5 -13.55 8.84 -1.70
C HIS A 5 -12.02 8.92 -1.81
N SER A 6 -11.34 9.50 -0.81
CA SER A 6 -9.88 9.60 -0.81
C SER A 6 -9.19 8.24 -0.66
N SER A 7 -9.69 7.35 0.21
CA SER A 7 -9.11 6.02 0.45
C SER A 7 -9.34 5.03 -0.69
N THR A 8 -10.18 5.37 -1.67
CA THR A 8 -10.36 4.58 -2.91
C THR A 8 -9.74 5.29 -4.12
N GLY A 9 -8.93 6.33 -3.86
CA GLY A 9 -8.19 7.12 -4.84
C GLY A 9 -8.93 8.37 -5.34
N CYS A 10 -8.21 9.46 -5.48
CA CYS A 10 -8.65 10.77 -5.98
C CYS A 10 -7.45 11.48 -6.63
N ASP A 11 -7.59 12.75 -7.01
CA ASP A 11 -6.52 13.48 -7.74
C ASP A 11 -5.17 13.54 -7.01
N THR A 12 -5.21 13.51 -5.67
CA THR A 12 -4.04 13.60 -4.77
C THR A 12 -3.68 12.29 -4.07
N VAL A 13 -4.42 11.21 -4.34
CA VAL A 13 -4.23 9.91 -3.66
C VAL A 13 -4.33 8.80 -4.69
N SER A 14 -3.33 7.92 -4.73
CA SER A 14 -3.28 6.78 -5.65
C SER A 14 -4.55 5.91 -5.59
N THR A 15 -4.89 5.25 -6.70
CA THR A 15 -5.98 4.26 -6.74
C THR A 15 -5.43 2.84 -6.55
N PHE A 16 -6.32 1.90 -6.20
CA PHE A 16 -6.01 0.47 -6.24
C PHE A 16 -6.22 -0.06 -7.66
N CYS A 17 -5.22 -0.78 -8.19
CA CYS A 17 -5.25 -1.33 -9.55
C CYS A 17 -6.49 -2.23 -9.74
N ASP A 18 -7.21 -2.02 -10.85
CA ASP A 18 -8.46 -2.71 -11.22
C ASP A 18 -9.63 -2.62 -10.21
N ILE A 19 -9.54 -1.77 -9.19
CA ILE A 19 -10.63 -1.54 -8.25
C ILE A 19 -11.32 -0.20 -8.50
N GLY A 20 -12.48 -0.25 -9.14
CA GLY A 20 -13.35 0.91 -9.30
C GLY A 20 -14.16 1.24 -8.03
N LYS A 21 -14.65 2.49 -7.93
CA LYS A 21 -15.47 2.97 -6.79
C LYS A 21 -16.74 2.15 -6.57
N LYS A 22 -17.37 1.64 -7.64
CA LYS A 22 -18.53 0.75 -7.55
C LYS A 22 -18.18 -0.57 -6.85
N THR A 23 -16.99 -1.11 -7.10
CA THR A 23 -16.51 -2.34 -6.44
C THR A 23 -16.22 -2.06 -4.97
N ALA A 24 -15.52 -0.97 -4.66
CA ALA A 24 -15.24 -0.56 -3.29
C ALA A 24 -16.52 -0.28 -2.49
N TRP A 25 -17.52 0.35 -3.12
CA TRP A 25 -18.82 0.61 -2.50
C TRP A 25 -19.53 -0.69 -2.13
N LYS A 26 -19.54 -1.69 -3.02
CA LYS A 26 -20.13 -3.01 -2.72
C LYS A 26 -19.45 -3.67 -1.52
N VAL A 27 -18.11 -3.59 -1.44
CA VAL A 27 -17.36 -4.14 -0.30
C VAL A 27 -17.70 -3.39 0.98
N TRP A 28 -17.77 -2.06 0.93
CA TRP A 28 -18.19 -1.24 2.07
C TRP A 28 -19.59 -1.65 2.55
N MET A 29 -20.56 -1.84 1.64
CA MET A 29 -21.91 -2.27 2.04
C MET A 29 -21.93 -3.65 2.73
N SER A 30 -21.01 -4.54 2.41
CA SER A 30 -20.89 -5.87 3.04
C SER A 30 -19.99 -5.92 4.29
N PHE A 31 -19.10 -4.94 4.48
CA PHE A 31 -18.14 -4.88 5.58
C PHE A 31 -18.31 -3.57 6.34
N ARG A 32 -19.29 -3.52 7.24
CA ARG A 32 -19.71 -2.28 7.92
C ARG A 32 -18.78 -1.85 9.06
N GLU A 33 -17.89 -2.72 9.54
CA GLU A 33 -16.88 -2.36 10.55
C GLU A 33 -16.00 -1.17 10.10
N ILE A 34 -15.82 -1.01 8.78
CA ILE A 34 -15.09 0.12 8.18
C ILE A 34 -15.74 1.49 8.43
N ASP A 35 -17.04 1.55 8.80
CA ASP A 35 -17.77 2.80 9.03
C ASP A 35 -17.12 3.68 10.10
N ARG A 36 -16.81 3.08 11.26
CA ARG A 36 -16.16 3.76 12.38
C ARG A 36 -14.81 4.33 11.95
N VAL A 37 -14.04 3.54 11.21
CA VAL A 37 -12.70 3.93 10.78
C VAL A 37 -12.76 5.06 9.77
N LEU A 38 -13.62 4.97 8.74
CA LEU A 38 -13.79 6.07 7.77
C LEU A 38 -14.24 7.38 8.43
N HIS A 39 -15.04 7.31 9.49
CA HIS A 39 -15.41 8.49 10.28
C HIS A 39 -14.21 9.05 11.06
N GLN A 40 -13.41 8.18 11.68
CA GLN A 40 -12.20 8.54 12.41
C GLN A 40 -11.14 9.20 11.52
N LEU A 41 -10.96 8.72 10.29
CA LEU A 41 -10.01 9.32 9.34
C LEU A 41 -10.32 10.80 9.05
N CYS A 42 -11.60 11.19 9.03
CA CYS A 42 -12.02 12.56 8.78
C CYS A 42 -11.87 13.50 10.00
N ARG A 43 -12.01 12.98 11.22
CA ARG A 43 -12.25 13.81 12.43
C ARG A 43 -11.17 13.73 13.48
N SER A 44 -10.43 12.62 13.55
CA SER A 44 -9.36 12.48 14.53
C SER A 44 -8.25 13.46 14.22
N ILE A 45 -7.63 14.02 15.26
CA ILE A 45 -6.40 14.81 15.15
C ILE A 45 -5.19 13.89 15.35
N SER A 46 -5.37 12.83 16.14
CA SER A 46 -4.38 11.78 16.41
C SER A 46 -4.09 10.93 15.19
N ASP A 47 -2.94 10.28 15.22
CA ASP A 47 -2.57 9.28 14.23
C ASP A 47 -3.48 8.04 14.31
N ILE A 48 -3.45 7.24 13.26
CA ILE A 48 -4.31 6.07 13.09
C ILE A 48 -3.74 4.95 13.95
N ASP A 49 -4.54 4.43 14.89
CA ASP A 49 -4.14 3.31 15.73
C ASP A 49 -4.14 1.97 14.97
N ASP A 50 -3.51 0.96 15.57
CA ASP A 50 -3.35 -0.38 14.98
C ASP A 50 -4.70 -1.07 14.72
N GLU A 51 -5.73 -0.80 15.53
CA GLU A 51 -7.07 -1.38 15.36
C GLU A 51 -7.73 -0.83 14.08
N CYS A 52 -7.69 0.49 13.89
CA CYS A 52 -8.15 1.14 12.68
C CYS A 52 -7.38 0.66 11.46
N TYR A 53 -6.06 0.51 11.59
CA TYR A 53 -5.20 0.03 10.52
C TYR A 53 -5.51 -1.42 10.13
N ALA A 54 -5.82 -2.30 11.10
CA ALA A 54 -6.24 -3.67 10.83
C ALA A 54 -7.57 -3.72 10.04
N VAL A 55 -8.53 -2.88 10.40
CA VAL A 55 -9.82 -2.77 9.69
C VAL A 55 -9.64 -2.23 8.26
N LEU A 56 -8.73 -1.27 8.05
CA LEU A 56 -8.38 -0.77 6.71
C LEU A 56 -7.69 -1.84 5.85
N GLN A 57 -6.75 -2.59 6.43
CA GLN A 57 -6.15 -3.74 5.76
C GLN A 57 -7.22 -4.76 5.35
N ARG A 58 -8.15 -5.09 6.26
CA ARG A 58 -9.25 -6.01 6.00
C ARG A 58 -10.15 -5.52 4.87
N PHE A 59 -10.49 -4.23 4.86
CA PHE A 59 -11.25 -3.63 3.76
C PHE A 59 -10.53 -3.82 2.42
N VAL A 60 -9.23 -3.51 2.34
CA VAL A 60 -8.45 -3.66 1.10
C VAL A 60 -8.33 -5.12 0.66
N ILE A 61 -8.13 -6.06 1.59
CA ILE A 61 -8.16 -7.50 1.29
C ILE A 61 -9.47 -7.88 0.59
N LEU A 62 -10.61 -7.42 1.11
CA LEU A 62 -11.93 -7.71 0.55
C LEU A 62 -12.18 -7.03 -0.81
N LEU A 63 -11.44 -5.96 -1.17
CA LEU A 63 -11.47 -5.39 -2.52
C LEU A 63 -10.94 -6.37 -3.56
N TYR A 64 -9.87 -7.10 -3.24
CA TYR A 64 -9.22 -8.04 -4.14
C TYR A 64 -9.78 -9.46 -4.02
N ASP A 65 -10.24 -9.85 -2.83
CA ASP A 65 -10.76 -11.20 -2.56
C ASP A 65 -11.90 -11.16 -1.53
N ARG A 66 -13.12 -10.95 -2.03
CA ARG A 66 -14.33 -10.79 -1.21
C ARG A 66 -14.63 -12.00 -0.30
N ALA A 67 -14.16 -13.18 -0.66
CA ALA A 67 -14.36 -14.41 0.11
C ALA A 67 -13.19 -14.71 1.07
N SER A 68 -12.16 -13.87 1.12
CA SER A 68 -11.01 -14.09 2.00
C SER A 68 -11.41 -13.98 3.46
N ASP A 69 -10.87 -14.83 4.30
CA ASP A 69 -10.93 -14.80 5.77
C ASP A 69 -9.68 -14.17 6.41
N LEU A 70 -8.67 -13.83 5.58
CA LEU A 70 -7.39 -13.30 6.02
C LEU A 70 -7.49 -11.87 6.57
N GLN A 71 -6.77 -11.61 7.66
CA GLN A 71 -6.72 -10.29 8.29
C GLN A 71 -5.45 -9.51 7.90
N ASN A 72 -4.39 -10.22 7.50
CA ASN A 72 -3.13 -9.60 7.12
C ASN A 72 -3.01 -9.48 5.59
N ILE A 73 -2.70 -8.27 5.10
CA ILE A 73 -2.66 -8.00 3.66
C ILE A 73 -1.48 -8.69 2.95
N ASN A 74 -0.36 -8.89 3.63
CA ASN A 74 0.79 -9.60 3.07
C ASN A 74 0.52 -11.10 2.95
N ASP A 75 -0.24 -11.69 3.88
CA ASP A 75 -0.73 -13.06 3.74
C ASP A 75 -1.70 -13.20 2.57
N CYS A 76 -2.62 -12.24 2.41
CA CYS A 76 -3.52 -12.20 1.26
C CYS A 76 -2.73 -12.12 -0.05
N ARG A 77 -1.75 -11.21 -0.15
CA ARG A 77 -0.84 -11.13 -1.31
C ARG A 77 -0.19 -12.47 -1.62
N ARG A 78 0.39 -13.13 -0.61
CA ARG A 78 1.03 -14.43 -0.76
C ARG A 78 0.05 -15.48 -1.29
N VAL A 79 -1.15 -15.58 -0.72
CA VAL A 79 -2.18 -16.55 -1.16
C VAL A 79 -2.65 -16.26 -2.58
N LEU A 80 -2.93 -15.00 -2.91
CA LEU A 80 -3.38 -14.62 -4.24
C LEU A 80 -2.33 -14.89 -5.32
N PHE A 81 -1.06 -14.60 -5.02
CA PHE A 81 0.05 -14.86 -5.92
C PHE A 81 0.32 -16.36 -6.09
N THR A 82 0.46 -17.09 -4.98
CA THR A 82 0.94 -18.51 -5.01
C THR A 82 -0.17 -19.52 -5.28
N ARG A 83 -1.37 -19.33 -4.73
CA ARG A 83 -2.47 -20.31 -4.80
C ARG A 83 -3.52 -19.97 -5.84
N LYS A 84 -3.75 -18.67 -6.08
CA LYS A 84 -4.71 -18.21 -7.10
C LYS A 84 -4.05 -17.73 -8.40
N ASN A 85 -2.72 -17.86 -8.52
CA ASN A 85 -1.92 -17.53 -9.71
C ASN A 85 -2.23 -16.13 -10.28
N ARG A 86 -2.47 -15.14 -9.41
CA ARG A 86 -2.72 -13.77 -9.84
C ARG A 86 -1.40 -13.06 -10.15
N ALA A 87 -1.41 -12.25 -11.19
CA ALA A 87 -0.30 -11.37 -11.53
C ALA A 87 -0.04 -10.33 -10.41
N ILE A 88 1.18 -9.80 -10.33
CA ILE A 88 1.63 -8.91 -9.22
C ILE A 88 0.85 -7.59 -9.22
N GLU A 89 0.44 -7.12 -10.39
CA GLU A 89 -0.44 -5.97 -10.59
C GLU A 89 -1.87 -6.20 -10.04
N ASN A 90 -2.29 -7.48 -9.95
CA ASN A 90 -3.65 -7.91 -9.59
C ASN A 90 -3.77 -8.47 -8.17
N ILE A 91 -2.83 -8.10 -7.29
CA ILE A 91 -2.85 -8.39 -5.85
C ILE A 91 -2.86 -7.08 -5.04
N PRO A 92 -3.33 -7.11 -3.77
CA PRO A 92 -3.35 -5.93 -2.90
C PRO A 92 -1.96 -5.29 -2.74
N PRO A 93 -1.83 -4.00 -2.41
CA PRO A 93 -0.53 -3.40 -2.05
C PRO A 93 0.10 -4.07 -0.83
N THR A 94 1.41 -3.92 -0.64
CA THR A 94 2.07 -4.36 0.60
C THR A 94 1.51 -3.61 1.82
N ALA A 95 1.65 -4.18 3.01
CA ALA A 95 1.26 -3.50 4.24
C ALA A 95 1.93 -2.12 4.38
N ASP A 96 3.19 -2.00 3.98
CA ASP A 96 3.93 -0.74 4.04
C ASP A 96 3.43 0.29 3.01
N ALA A 97 3.17 -0.14 1.77
CA ALA A 97 2.62 0.77 0.75
C ALA A 97 1.19 1.21 1.07
N LEU A 98 0.39 0.32 1.69
CA LEU A 98 -0.93 0.66 2.18
C LEU A 98 -0.86 1.71 3.29
N ALA A 99 0.10 1.62 4.20
CA ALA A 99 0.26 2.61 5.29
C ALA A 99 0.49 4.01 4.71
N GLN A 100 1.40 4.13 3.75
CA GLN A 100 1.65 5.40 3.07
C GLN A 100 0.41 5.92 2.32
N HIS A 101 -0.34 5.03 1.66
CA HIS A 101 -1.58 5.40 0.99
C HIS A 101 -2.65 5.91 1.96
N ILE A 102 -2.82 5.25 3.11
CA ILE A 102 -3.79 5.62 4.14
C ILE A 102 -3.45 6.98 4.75
N GLU A 103 -2.17 7.28 5.01
CA GLU A 103 -1.75 8.60 5.50
C GLU A 103 -2.17 9.72 4.53
N ARG A 104 -1.95 9.52 3.22
CA ARG A 104 -2.37 10.50 2.20
C ARG A 104 -3.89 10.64 2.14
N ALA A 105 -4.60 9.51 2.14
CA ALA A 105 -6.05 9.50 2.11
C ALA A 105 -6.66 10.23 3.32
N THR A 106 -6.04 10.07 4.49
CA THR A 106 -6.44 10.68 5.75
C THR A 106 -6.20 12.18 5.72
N LEU A 107 -5.02 12.62 5.28
CA LEU A 107 -4.71 14.04 5.11
C LEU A 107 -5.72 14.72 4.17
N GLN A 108 -5.98 14.11 3.01
CA GLN A 108 -6.93 14.65 2.05
C GLN A 108 -8.35 14.72 2.61
N ALA A 109 -8.79 13.67 3.32
CA ALA A 109 -10.11 13.64 3.93
C ALA A 109 -10.28 14.72 5.02
N ARG A 110 -9.24 14.96 5.83
CA ARG A 110 -9.24 16.00 6.86
C ARG A 110 -9.28 17.40 6.25
N ILE A 111 -8.51 17.66 5.19
CA ILE A 111 -8.57 18.93 4.45
C ILE A 111 -10.00 19.19 3.95
N TRP A 112 -10.62 18.20 3.31
CA TRP A 112 -12.00 18.37 2.83
C TRP A 112 -13.01 18.55 3.97
N ASN A 113 -12.85 17.81 5.07
CA ASN A 113 -13.75 17.88 6.21
C ASN A 113 -13.73 19.24 6.90
N ASN A 114 -12.59 19.95 6.85
CA ASN A 114 -12.42 21.27 7.45
C ASN A 114 -12.43 22.40 6.40
N SER A 115 -12.90 22.15 5.19
CA SER A 115 -12.86 23.13 4.09
C SER A 115 -13.68 24.40 4.34
N LEU A 116 -14.63 24.36 5.27
CA LEU A 116 -15.46 25.50 5.67
C LEU A 116 -14.92 26.25 6.91
N ASP A 117 -13.89 25.72 7.56
CA ASP A 117 -13.26 26.37 8.71
C ASP A 117 -12.11 27.26 8.22
N SER A 118 -12.34 28.58 8.22
CA SER A 118 -11.34 29.56 7.81
C SER A 118 -10.10 29.61 8.71
N GLN A 119 -10.18 29.04 9.92
CA GLN A 119 -9.06 28.97 10.86
C GLN A 119 -8.31 27.65 10.79
N TYR A 120 -8.76 26.70 9.96
CA TYR A 120 -8.10 25.40 9.85
C TYR A 120 -6.72 25.53 9.20
N VAL A 121 -5.69 25.20 9.99
CA VAL A 121 -4.31 25.12 9.50
C VAL A 121 -4.08 23.76 8.87
N ILE A 122 -3.82 23.75 7.55
CA ILE A 122 -3.51 22.51 6.83
C ILE A 122 -2.19 21.95 7.39
N PRO A 123 -2.19 20.71 7.93
CA PRO A 123 -0.97 20.12 8.43
C PRO A 123 -0.01 19.82 7.27
N SER A 124 1.29 19.88 7.55
CA SER A 124 2.31 19.54 6.54
C SER A 124 2.08 18.11 6.02
N PRO A 125 2.17 17.90 4.69
CA PRO A 125 2.05 16.56 4.11
C PRO A 125 3.31 15.70 4.34
N THR A 126 4.44 16.31 4.76
CA THR A 126 5.68 15.61 5.06
C THR A 126 5.45 14.52 6.11
N ASN A 127 6.00 13.33 5.88
CA ASN A 127 5.81 12.13 6.72
C ASN A 127 4.36 11.58 6.75
N ARG A 128 3.45 12.12 5.93
CA ARG A 128 2.10 11.58 5.71
C ARG A 128 1.96 10.98 4.32
N GLY A 129 2.90 10.12 3.94
CA GLY A 129 2.99 9.55 2.59
C GLY A 129 3.58 10.48 1.54
N TRP A 130 4.14 11.62 1.95
CA TRP A 130 4.87 12.57 1.11
C TRP A 130 6.22 12.94 1.72
N THR A 131 7.14 13.35 0.86
CA THR A 131 8.43 13.96 1.23
C THR A 131 8.72 15.17 0.35
N VAL A 132 9.56 16.07 0.85
CA VAL A 132 10.00 17.28 0.16
C VAL A 132 11.27 16.97 -0.64
N THR A 133 11.32 17.41 -1.88
CA THR A 133 12.51 17.31 -2.74
C THR A 133 13.48 18.44 -2.45
N SER A 134 14.70 18.34 -2.99
CA SER A 134 15.67 19.44 -2.99
C SER A 134 15.17 20.70 -3.70
N GLU A 135 14.14 20.58 -4.54
CA GLU A 135 13.50 21.68 -5.28
C GLU A 135 12.26 22.23 -4.56
N GLU A 136 12.11 21.93 -3.27
CA GLU A 136 10.95 22.32 -2.44
C GLU A 136 9.60 21.82 -2.96
N SER A 137 9.60 20.80 -3.82
CA SER A 137 8.39 20.16 -4.35
C SER A 137 8.02 18.90 -3.57
N TYR A 138 6.74 18.51 -3.59
CA TYR A 138 6.27 17.29 -2.91
C TYR A 138 6.27 16.08 -3.85
N ARG A 139 6.76 14.95 -3.34
CA ARG A 139 6.70 13.65 -4.01
C ARG A 139 6.13 12.57 -3.10
N TYR A 140 5.46 11.60 -3.70
CA TYR A 140 4.94 10.45 -2.97
C TYR A 140 6.05 9.60 -2.37
N VAL A 141 5.85 9.19 -1.12
CA VAL A 141 6.53 8.04 -0.53
C VAL A 141 5.63 6.83 -0.79
N TRP A 142 6.08 5.93 -1.67
CA TRP A 142 5.29 4.75 -2.05
C TRP A 142 5.40 3.63 -1.03
N ALA A 143 6.57 3.47 -0.42
CA ALA A 143 6.93 2.49 0.59
C ALA A 143 8.17 3.00 1.34
N ILE A 144 8.31 2.65 2.62
CA ILE A 144 9.51 2.92 3.43
C ILE A 144 10.44 1.70 3.41
N THR A 145 9.86 0.50 3.32
CA THR A 145 10.61 -0.75 3.28
C THR A 145 11.36 -0.81 1.95
N PRO A 146 12.69 -1.03 1.97
CA PRO A 146 13.45 -1.07 0.73
C PRO A 146 13.08 -2.30 -0.10
N GLU A 147 13.25 -2.18 -1.41
CA GLU A 147 12.95 -3.25 -2.35
C GLU A 147 13.73 -4.52 -2.00
N VAL A 148 13.04 -5.65 -1.93
CA VAL A 148 13.62 -6.95 -1.59
C VAL A 148 14.80 -7.28 -2.52
N ALA A 149 14.74 -6.91 -3.80
CA ALA A 149 15.83 -7.13 -4.76
C ALA A 149 17.15 -6.44 -4.37
N LYS A 150 17.12 -5.37 -3.57
CA LYS A 150 18.31 -4.64 -3.12
C LYS A 150 18.95 -5.25 -1.86
N HIS A 151 18.24 -6.14 -1.17
CA HIS A 151 18.69 -6.67 0.14
C HIS A 151 18.58 -8.19 0.29
N CYS A 152 17.89 -8.87 -0.63
CA CYS A 152 17.76 -10.33 -0.62
C CYS A 152 18.83 -10.92 -1.54
N VAL A 153 19.92 -11.38 -0.92
CA VAL A 153 21.02 -12.05 -1.61
C VAL A 153 20.51 -13.24 -2.44
N GLN A 154 19.45 -13.93 -2.01
CA GLN A 154 18.88 -15.07 -2.73
C GLN A 154 18.27 -14.70 -4.09
N LEU A 155 18.00 -13.42 -4.36
CA LEU A 155 17.53 -12.92 -5.65
C LEU A 155 18.67 -12.47 -6.57
N THR A 156 19.93 -12.54 -6.14
CA THR A 156 21.08 -12.22 -6.99
C THR A 156 21.15 -13.21 -8.16
N THR A 157 21.15 -12.67 -9.37
CA THR A 157 21.32 -13.42 -10.62
C THR A 157 22.65 -13.06 -11.26
N CYS A 158 23.21 -13.99 -12.04
CA CYS A 158 24.38 -13.74 -12.88
C CYS A 158 24.04 -13.95 -14.35
N THR A 159 24.79 -13.30 -15.24
CA THR A 159 24.61 -13.41 -16.71
C THR A 159 25.57 -14.40 -17.36
N CYS A 160 26.08 -15.34 -16.57
CA CYS A 160 27.07 -16.30 -17.01
C CYS A 160 26.46 -17.35 -17.93
N ARG A 161 26.91 -17.39 -19.18
CA ARG A 161 26.44 -18.35 -20.21
C ARG A 161 27.12 -19.73 -20.16
N LYS A 162 28.12 -19.90 -19.28
CA LYS A 162 28.88 -21.15 -19.08
C LYS A 162 28.87 -21.53 -17.61
N ARG A 163 29.51 -22.65 -17.26
CA ARG A 163 29.67 -23.10 -15.87
C ARG A 163 30.23 -21.96 -15.00
N CYS A 164 29.46 -21.55 -14.00
CA CYS A 164 29.82 -20.47 -13.10
C CYS A 164 30.92 -20.94 -12.15
N THR A 165 32.08 -20.28 -12.16
CA THR A 165 33.19 -20.52 -11.23
C THR A 165 33.55 -19.28 -10.41
N SER A 166 33.29 -18.08 -10.91
CA SER A 166 33.58 -16.80 -10.23
C SER A 166 32.51 -15.72 -10.47
N CYS A 167 31.24 -16.13 -10.55
CA CYS A 167 30.13 -15.21 -10.81
C CYS A 167 29.65 -14.48 -9.54
N GLU A 168 28.80 -13.48 -9.73
CA GLU A 168 28.22 -12.69 -8.63
C GLU A 168 27.47 -13.55 -7.62
N CYS A 169 26.72 -14.58 -8.07
CA CYS A 169 26.08 -15.52 -7.17
C CYS A 169 27.10 -16.24 -6.27
N ILE A 170 28.23 -16.69 -6.81
CA ILE A 170 29.26 -17.39 -6.04
C ILE A 170 29.94 -16.43 -5.05
N LYS A 171 30.21 -15.18 -5.46
CA LYS A 171 30.78 -14.15 -4.59
C LYS A 171 29.87 -13.82 -3.40
N MET A 172 28.55 -13.87 -3.63
CA MET A 172 27.52 -13.68 -2.60
C MET A 172 27.20 -14.97 -1.84
N GLU A 173 28.01 -16.02 -1.98
CA GLU A 173 27.87 -17.31 -1.29
C GLU A 173 26.53 -18.04 -1.55
N ILE A 174 25.92 -17.83 -2.72
CA ILE A 174 24.67 -18.50 -3.12
C ILE A 174 24.87 -19.38 -4.37
N ARG A 175 23.98 -20.35 -4.55
CA ARG A 175 23.95 -21.18 -5.77
C ARG A 175 23.27 -20.43 -6.91
N CYS A 176 23.84 -20.53 -8.11
CA CYS A 176 23.15 -20.08 -9.33
C CYS A 176 21.81 -20.79 -9.47
N THR A 177 20.77 -20.02 -9.77
CA THR A 177 19.40 -20.50 -9.94
C THR A 177 18.99 -20.44 -11.41
N LYS A 178 17.82 -21.00 -11.74
CA LYS A 178 17.24 -20.90 -13.10
C LYS A 178 16.88 -19.46 -13.51
N LEU A 179 16.96 -18.49 -12.59
CA LEU A 179 16.75 -17.06 -12.88
C LEU A 179 18.02 -16.38 -13.43
N CYS A 180 19.18 -17.05 -13.39
CA CYS A 180 20.42 -16.56 -13.99
C CYS A 180 20.36 -16.68 -15.52
N VAL A 181 20.63 -15.58 -16.25
CA VAL A 181 20.47 -15.46 -17.72
C VAL A 181 21.63 -14.73 -18.39
#